data_AF-A0A0T9RTW5-F1
#
_entry.id   AF-A0A0T9RTW5-F1
#
_cell.length_a   1.000
_cell.length_b   1.000
_cell.length_c   1.000
_cell.angle_alpha   90.00
_cell.angle_beta   90.00
_cell.angle_gamma   90.00
#
_symmetry.space_group_name_H-M   'P 1'
#
loop_
_entity.id
_entity.type
_entity.pdbx_description
1 polymer ?
#
loop_
_entity_poly.entity_id
_entity_poly.type
_entity_poly.pdbx_seq_one_letter_code
_entity_poly.pdbx_strand_id
1 'polypeptide(L)'
;MDPLGLANLFDLGTYGGLNGGIHVGDGLQAHELIRHEFLKQLGLANDTRLSSNPSIALDLDHHTRGPLKDSRGIGGVHYHEAQVRAERGLGINQFASKIADELDITSEAMKRAGVPETQISKLRGNAEKFYGNLSGC
;
A
#
# COMPACT_ATOMS: atom_id res chain seq x y z
N MET A 1 6.02 -18.88 17.20
CA MET A 1 5.87 -17.68 18.03
C MET A 1 7.10 -16.84 17.80
N ASP A 2 6.96 -15.70 17.14
CA ASP A 2 8.04 -14.71 17.02
C ASP A 2 8.22 -14.03 18.40
N PRO A 3 9.35 -14.24 19.11
CA PRO A 3 9.56 -13.72 20.46
C PRO A 3 9.61 -12.19 20.55
N LEU A 4 9.78 -11.51 19.42
CA LEU A 4 9.95 -10.06 19.36
C LEU A 4 8.69 -9.33 18.85
N GLY A 5 7.72 -10.06 18.29
CA GLY A 5 6.50 -9.47 17.72
C GLY A 5 6.77 -8.58 16.50
N LEU A 6 7.83 -8.88 15.74
CA LEU A 6 8.19 -8.15 14.52
C LEU A 6 7.18 -8.49 13.42
N ALA A 7 7.02 -7.57 12.48
CA ALA A 7 6.21 -7.85 11.31
C ALA A 7 7.01 -8.77 10.38
N ASN A 8 6.33 -9.72 9.76
CA ASN A 8 6.87 -10.51 8.67
C ASN A 8 6.57 -9.81 7.34
N LEU A 9 7.38 -10.09 6.32
CA LEU A 9 7.09 -9.66 4.96
C LEU A 9 5.68 -10.11 4.57
N PHE A 10 4.89 -9.17 4.05
CA PHE A 10 3.48 -9.30 3.70
C PHE A 10 2.48 -9.41 4.85
N ASP A 11 2.88 -9.16 6.09
CA ASP A 11 1.92 -9.05 7.19
C ASP A 11 0.98 -7.85 6.96
N LEU A 12 -0.30 -8.10 7.22
CA LEU A 12 -1.36 -7.11 7.09
C LEU A 12 -1.59 -6.42 8.43
N GLY A 13 -1.83 -5.12 8.40
CA GLY A 13 -2.12 -4.32 9.57
C GLY A 13 -2.67 -2.95 9.21
N THR A 14 -2.45 -1.98 10.08
CA THR A 14 -2.72 -0.58 9.78
C THR A 14 -1.41 0.20 9.65
N TYR A 15 -1.44 1.35 9.00
CA TYR A 15 -0.26 2.20 8.82
C TYR A 15 0.44 2.52 10.15
N GLY A 16 -0.32 2.91 11.17
CA GLY A 16 0.21 3.21 12.49
C GLY A 16 0.64 1.96 13.27
N GLY A 17 -0.05 0.83 13.05
CA GLY A 17 0.31 -0.44 13.66
C GLY A 17 1.67 -0.92 13.16
N LEU A 18 1.85 -0.98 11.83
CA LEU A 18 3.06 -1.47 11.18
C LEU A 18 4.25 -0.49 11.26
N ASN A 19 4.02 0.80 11.50
CA ASN A 19 5.08 1.77 11.79
C ASN A 19 5.29 2.02 13.31
N GLY A 20 4.64 1.23 14.16
CA GLY A 20 4.76 1.35 15.61
C GLY A 20 6.14 0.96 16.12
N GLY A 21 6.48 1.40 17.34
CA GLY A 21 7.81 1.20 17.95
C GLY A 21 8.27 -0.26 18.06
N ILE A 22 7.34 -1.22 18.09
CA ILE A 22 7.63 -2.65 18.11
C ILE A 22 8.22 -3.18 16.78
N HIS A 23 8.07 -2.44 15.68
CA HIS A 23 8.57 -2.79 14.35
C HIS A 23 9.87 -2.07 13.98
N VAL A 24 10.48 -1.35 14.93
CA VAL A 24 11.78 -0.69 14.70
C VAL A 24 12.86 -1.75 14.47
N GLY A 25 13.45 -1.74 13.28
CA GLY A 25 14.58 -2.60 12.93
C GLY A 25 14.22 -3.89 12.19
N ASP A 26 12.96 -4.10 11.83
CA ASP A 26 12.55 -5.25 11.00
C ASP A 26 12.97 -5.11 9.52
N GLY A 27 13.33 -3.90 9.08
CA GLY A 27 13.69 -3.61 7.70
C GLY A 27 12.50 -3.53 6.75
N LEU A 28 11.28 -3.50 7.29
CA LEU A 28 10.02 -3.40 6.56
C LEU A 28 9.46 -1.98 6.63
N GLN A 29 8.56 -1.70 5.70
CA GLN A 29 7.88 -0.43 5.53
C GLN A 29 6.40 -0.70 5.34
N ALA A 30 5.56 0.02 6.07
CA ALA A 30 4.12 -0.06 5.87
C ALA A 30 3.75 0.60 4.53
N HIS A 31 3.11 -0.17 3.67
CA HIS A 31 2.55 0.32 2.41
C HIS A 31 1.02 0.30 2.49
N GLU A 32 0.41 1.46 2.33
CA GLU A 32 -1.05 1.66 2.34
C GLU A 32 -1.63 1.27 0.97
N LEU A 33 -2.71 0.50 0.93
CA LEU A 33 -3.38 0.21 -0.35
C LEU A 33 -4.11 1.46 -0.88
N ILE A 34 -4.80 2.19 -0.01
CA ILE A 34 -5.36 3.50 -0.37
C ILE A 34 -4.29 4.55 -0.13
N ARG A 35 -3.82 5.16 -1.20
CA ARG A 35 -2.88 6.29 -1.16
C ARG A 35 -3.45 7.39 -0.25
N HIS A 36 -2.70 7.77 0.77
CA HIS A 36 -3.09 8.88 1.66
C HIS A 36 -3.39 10.17 0.88
N GLU A 37 -2.62 10.47 -0.17
CA GLU A 37 -2.84 11.63 -1.03
C GLU A 37 -4.20 11.61 -1.74
N PHE A 38 -4.70 10.43 -2.12
CA PHE A 38 -6.05 10.31 -2.68
C PHE A 38 -7.11 10.71 -1.64
N LEU A 39 -6.96 10.24 -0.40
CA LEU A 39 -7.88 10.61 0.70
C LEU A 39 -7.83 12.12 1.00
N LYS A 40 -6.65 12.74 0.92
CA LYS A 40 -6.50 14.20 1.05
C LYS A 40 -7.27 14.95 -0.02
N GLN A 41 -7.16 14.54 -1.29
CA GLN A 41 -7.87 15.18 -2.40
C GLN A 41 -9.38 15.07 -2.29
N LEU A 42 -9.88 14.03 -1.62
CA LEU A 42 -11.30 13.85 -1.31
C LEU A 42 -11.75 14.60 -0.04
N GLY A 43 -10.84 15.25 0.69
CA GLY A 43 -11.15 15.88 1.98
C GLY A 43 -11.42 14.90 3.12
N LEU A 44 -11.04 13.63 2.96
CA LEU A 44 -11.21 12.57 3.97
C LEU A 44 -9.99 12.42 4.90
N ALA A 45 -8.89 13.10 4.59
CA ALA A 45 -7.67 13.13 5.40
C ALA A 45 -7.01 14.50 5.36
N ASN A 46 -6.28 14.82 6.44
CA ASN A 46 -5.44 16.02 6.53
C ASN A 46 -3.99 15.70 6.12
N ASP A 47 -3.02 16.54 6.50
CA ASP A 47 -1.60 16.31 6.21
C ASP A 47 -0.97 15.11 6.92
N THR A 48 -1.59 14.66 8.02
CA THR A 48 -1.13 13.49 8.78
C THR A 48 -1.77 12.21 8.23
N ARG A 49 -0.92 11.22 7.93
CA ARG A 49 -1.39 9.87 7.54
C ARG A 49 -2.31 9.28 8.59
N LEU A 50 -3.40 8.65 8.13
CA LEU A 50 -4.38 8.02 9.00
C LEU A 50 -3.80 6.72 9.55
N SER A 51 -3.57 6.66 10.87
CA SER A 51 -2.97 5.50 11.53
C SER A 51 -3.76 4.20 11.34
N SER A 52 -5.06 4.30 11.10
CA SER A 52 -5.96 3.17 10.83
C SER A 52 -6.03 2.73 9.36
N ASN A 53 -5.34 3.43 8.43
CA ASN A 53 -5.35 3.07 7.01
C ASN A 53 -4.77 1.65 6.81
N PRO A 54 -5.54 0.70 6.24
CA PRO A 54 -5.05 -0.65 6.00
C PRO A 54 -3.77 -0.68 5.19
N SER A 55 -2.79 -1.43 5.68
CA SER A 55 -1.43 -1.48 5.14
C SER A 55 -0.87 -2.90 5.14
N ILE A 56 0.20 -3.09 4.38
CA ILE A 56 0.99 -4.31 4.32
C ILE A 56 2.47 -4.00 4.58
N ALA A 57 3.16 -4.88 5.29
CA ALA A 57 4.58 -4.76 5.56
C ALA A 57 5.40 -5.23 4.34
N LEU A 58 6.19 -4.34 3.76
CA LEU A 58 7.02 -4.62 2.58
C LEU A 58 8.49 -4.28 2.86
N ASP A 59 9.42 -5.09 2.38
CA ASP A 59 10.83 -4.70 2.34
C ASP A 59 11.10 -3.66 1.23
N LEU A 60 12.34 -3.20 1.12
CA LEU A 60 12.72 -2.22 0.09
C LEU A 60 12.54 -2.72 -1.35
N ASP A 61 12.75 -4.02 -1.61
CA ASP A 61 12.62 -4.63 -2.94
C ASP A 61 11.17 -4.63 -3.39
N HIS A 62 10.26 -5.01 -2.50
CA HIS A 62 8.83 -5.02 -2.75
C HIS A 62 8.22 -3.62 -2.69
N HIS A 63 8.78 -2.67 -1.92
CA HIS A 63 8.14 -1.37 -1.72
C HIS A 63 8.57 -0.29 -2.73
N THR A 64 9.86 0.04 -2.78
CA THR A 64 10.34 1.31 -3.38
C THR A 64 11.38 1.14 -4.48
N ARG A 65 12.11 0.02 -4.52
CA ARG A 65 13.19 -0.16 -5.49
C ARG A 65 12.65 -0.33 -6.91
N GLY A 66 13.37 0.24 -7.87
CA GLY A 66 13.16 -0.08 -9.29
C GLY A 66 13.88 -1.39 -9.68
N PRO A 67 13.57 -1.98 -10.84
CA PRO A 67 14.08 -3.30 -11.24
C PRO A 67 15.61 -3.44 -11.20
N LEU A 68 16.35 -2.37 -11.52
CA LEU A 68 17.82 -2.38 -11.51
C LEU A 68 18.44 -2.42 -10.11
N LYS A 69 17.69 -2.02 -9.07
CA LYS A 69 18.15 -1.97 -7.67
C LYS A 69 17.49 -3.05 -6.80
N ASP A 70 16.43 -3.66 -7.31
CA ASP A 70 15.73 -4.79 -6.69
C ASP A 70 16.58 -6.06 -6.84
N SER A 71 16.83 -6.77 -5.75
CA SER A 71 17.60 -8.02 -5.77
C SER A 71 16.95 -9.13 -6.61
N ARG A 72 15.63 -9.04 -6.83
CA ARG A 72 14.82 -9.97 -7.63
C ARG A 72 14.74 -9.56 -9.11
N GLY A 73 15.13 -8.32 -9.43
CA GLY A 73 15.02 -7.76 -10.78
C GLY A 73 13.60 -7.40 -11.23
N ILE A 74 12.62 -7.33 -10.32
CA ILE A 74 11.20 -7.15 -10.63
C ILE A 74 10.78 -5.67 -10.54
N GLY A 75 11.13 -5.03 -9.44
CA GLY A 75 10.63 -3.73 -9.03
C GLY A 75 9.60 -3.82 -7.89
N GLY A 76 9.51 -2.74 -7.12
CA GLY A 76 8.56 -2.60 -6.02
C GLY A 76 7.24 -1.98 -6.44
N VAL A 77 6.30 -1.89 -5.48
CA VAL A 77 4.95 -1.40 -5.69
C VAL A 77 4.94 0.00 -6.28
N HIS A 78 5.76 0.93 -5.79
CA HIS A 78 5.76 2.30 -6.33
C HIS A 78 6.25 2.38 -7.78
N TYR A 79 7.17 1.50 -8.19
CA TYR A 79 7.60 1.42 -9.58
C TYR A 79 6.44 0.94 -10.48
N HIS A 80 5.79 -0.15 -10.10
CA HIS A 80 4.67 -0.70 -10.87
C HIS A 80 3.41 0.18 -10.81
N GLU A 81 3.16 0.89 -9.71
CA GLU A 81 2.05 1.84 -9.60
C GLU A 81 2.21 2.96 -10.65
N ALA A 82 3.42 3.49 -10.82
CA ALA A 82 3.69 4.47 -11.86
C ALA A 82 3.43 3.93 -13.28
N GLN A 83 3.79 2.66 -13.54
CA GLN A 83 3.52 2.01 -14.83
C GLN A 83 2.02 1.80 -15.06
N VAL A 84 1.30 1.25 -14.08
CA VAL A 84 -0.15 1.00 -14.17
C VAL A 84 -0.93 2.30 -14.33
N ARG A 85 -0.53 3.37 -13.63
CA ARG A 85 -1.10 4.71 -13.83
C ARG A 85 -0.88 5.20 -15.26
N ALA A 86 0.34 5.10 -15.79
CA ALA A 86 0.66 5.50 -17.16
C ALA A 86 -0.13 4.70 -18.21
N GLU A 87 -0.29 3.39 -18.01
CA GLU A 87 -1.12 2.50 -18.85
C GLU A 87 -2.59 2.92 -18.89
N ARG A 88 -3.07 3.58 -17.82
CA ARG A 88 -4.42 4.15 -17.73
C ARG A 88 -4.48 5.63 -18.13
N GLY A 89 -3.41 6.19 -18.67
CA GLY A 89 -3.32 7.60 -19.09
C GLY A 89 -3.21 8.60 -17.93
N LEU A 90 -2.86 8.15 -16.73
CA LEU A 90 -2.68 8.97 -15.54
C LEU A 90 -1.21 9.28 -15.29
N GLY A 91 -0.93 10.49 -14.82
CA GLY A 91 0.37 10.87 -14.25
C GLY A 91 0.63 10.25 -12.86
N ILE A 92 1.87 10.34 -12.38
CA ILE A 92 2.33 9.75 -11.10
C ILE A 92 1.50 10.16 -9.87
N ASN A 93 0.95 11.37 -9.87
CA ASN A 93 0.09 11.90 -8.81
C ASN A 93 -1.31 12.27 -9.31
N GLN A 94 -1.74 11.68 -10.43
CA GLN A 94 -3.11 11.78 -10.90
C GLN A 94 -3.86 10.52 -10.47
N PHE A 95 -4.98 10.73 -9.79
CA PHE A 95 -5.83 9.67 -9.28
C PHE A 95 -7.08 9.53 -10.16
N ALA A 96 -7.54 8.30 -10.31
CA ALA A 96 -8.84 7.98 -10.85
C ALA A 96 -9.94 8.60 -9.98
N SER A 97 -11.08 8.88 -10.60
CA SER A 97 -12.20 9.57 -9.94
C SER A 97 -12.98 8.68 -8.96
N LYS A 98 -12.82 7.36 -9.05
CA LYS A 98 -13.52 6.39 -8.20
C LYS A 98 -12.53 5.59 -7.39
N ILE A 99 -12.87 5.34 -6.12
CA ILE A 99 -12.07 4.50 -5.23
C ILE A 99 -11.84 3.09 -5.80
N ALA A 100 -12.83 2.50 -6.47
CA ALA A 100 -12.68 1.16 -7.06
C ALA A 100 -11.55 1.12 -8.09
N ASP A 101 -11.45 2.15 -8.95
CA ASP A 101 -10.40 2.24 -9.96
C ASP A 101 -9.02 2.45 -9.32
N GLU A 102 -8.94 3.24 -8.24
CA GLU A 102 -7.71 3.43 -7.46
C GLU A 102 -7.25 2.16 -6.74
N LEU A 103 -8.18 1.41 -6.16
CA LEU A 103 -7.89 0.10 -5.57
C LEU A 103 -7.44 -0.90 -6.64
N ASP A 104 -7.98 -0.84 -7.86
CA ASP A 104 -7.52 -1.69 -8.96
C ASP A 104 -6.10 -1.35 -9.40
N ILE A 105 -5.76 -0.04 -9.50
CA ILE A 105 -4.40 0.41 -9.84
C ILE A 105 -3.38 -0.10 -8.82
N THR A 106 -3.66 0.12 -7.54
CA THR A 106 -2.75 -0.22 -6.45
C THR A 106 -2.65 -1.73 -6.22
N SER A 107 -3.76 -2.47 -6.35
CA SER A 107 -3.77 -3.94 -6.29
C SER A 107 -2.97 -4.56 -7.44
N GLU A 108 -3.11 -4.04 -8.66
CA GLU A 108 -2.34 -4.52 -9.81
C GLU A 108 -0.84 -4.23 -9.64
N ALA A 109 -0.48 -3.04 -9.13
CA ALA A 109 0.90 -2.71 -8.81
C ALA A 109 1.52 -3.68 -7.79
N MET A 110 0.77 -4.02 -6.73
CA MET A 110 1.17 -5.04 -5.75
C MET A 110 1.39 -6.41 -6.37
N LYS A 111 0.48 -6.84 -7.24
CA LYS A 111 0.59 -8.12 -7.94
C LYS A 111 1.86 -8.18 -8.78
N ARG A 112 2.15 -7.12 -9.56
CA ARG A 112 3.38 -7.02 -10.37
C ARG A 112 4.64 -7.00 -9.53
N ALA A 113 4.60 -6.39 -8.34
CA ALA A 113 5.71 -6.37 -7.39
C ALA A 113 5.94 -7.71 -6.66
N GLY A 114 5.10 -8.74 -6.91
CA GLY A 114 5.23 -10.07 -6.31
C GLY A 114 4.55 -10.23 -4.95
N VAL A 115 3.64 -9.33 -4.57
CA VAL A 115 2.83 -9.51 -3.35
C VAL A 115 1.83 -10.66 -3.57
N PRO A 116 1.67 -11.60 -2.62
CA PRO A 116 0.72 -12.71 -2.76
C PRO A 116 -0.73 -12.25 -2.95
N GLU A 117 -1.43 -12.80 -3.94
CA GLU A 117 -2.81 -12.41 -4.27
C GLU A 117 -3.78 -12.56 -3.08
N THR A 118 -3.56 -13.55 -2.22
CA THR A 118 -4.37 -13.76 -1.01
C THR A 118 -4.25 -12.60 -0.02
N GLN A 119 -3.07 -11.98 0.08
CA GLN A 119 -2.85 -10.80 0.92
C GLN A 119 -3.42 -9.54 0.27
N ILE A 120 -3.27 -9.39 -1.05
CA ILE A 120 -3.88 -8.30 -1.81
C ILE A 120 -5.41 -8.32 -1.64
N SER A 121 -6.05 -9.48 -1.80
CA SER A 121 -7.49 -9.65 -1.65
C SER A 121 -8.00 -9.26 -0.25
N LYS A 122 -7.33 -9.74 0.80
CA LYS A 122 -7.65 -9.36 2.19
C LYS A 122 -7.45 -7.87 2.44
N LEU A 123 -6.32 -7.32 1.99
CA LEU A 123 -6.00 -5.90 2.15
C LEU A 123 -7.02 -5.03 1.43
N ARG A 124 -7.44 -5.41 0.22
CA ARG A 124 -8.49 -4.73 -0.53
C ARG A 124 -9.81 -4.70 0.24
N GLY A 125 -10.26 -5.84 0.74
CA GLY A 125 -11.49 -5.90 1.55
C GLY A 125 -11.42 -5.03 2.82
N ASN A 126 -10.23 -4.93 3.45
CA ASN A 126 -10.03 -4.03 4.58
C ASN A 126 -10.06 -2.55 4.15
N ALA A 127 -9.43 -2.23 3.01
CA ALA A 127 -9.39 -0.89 2.45
C ALA A 127 -10.79 -0.39 2.04
N GLU A 128 -11.60 -1.23 1.41
CA GLU A 128 -12.99 -0.91 1.05
C GLU A 128 -13.83 -0.59 2.29
N LYS A 129 -13.74 -1.40 3.35
CA LYS A 129 -14.42 -1.14 4.63
C LYS A 129 -13.94 0.15 5.28
N PHE A 130 -12.63 0.37 5.30
CA PHE A 130 -12.03 1.58 5.85
C PHE A 130 -12.53 2.83 5.11
N TYR A 131 -12.55 2.78 3.78
CA TYR A 131 -13.06 3.88 2.96
C TYR A 131 -14.54 4.16 3.22
N GLY A 132 -15.40 3.14 3.24
CA GLY A 132 -16.83 3.31 3.54
C GLY A 132 -17.08 3.98 4.88
N ASN A 133 -16.36 3.55 5.93
CA ASN A 133 -16.43 4.16 7.25
C ASN A 133 -15.99 5.64 7.24
N LEU A 134 -15.01 6.03 6.41
CA LEU A 134 -14.56 7.41 6.29
C LEU A 134 -15.55 8.28 5.51
N SER A 135 -16.13 7.76 4.42
CA SER A 135 -17.05 8.50 3.57
C SER A 135 -18.47 8.61 4.16
N GLY A 136 -18.74 7.96 5.30
CA GLY A 136 -20.06 7.92 5.92
C GLY A 136 -21.09 7.14 5.09
N CYS A 137 -20.65 6.18 4.28
CA CYS A 137 -21.48 5.33 3.43
C CYS A 137 -21.58 3.90 3.97
#